data_AF-A0A9E1WJL7-F1
#
_entry.id   AF-A0A9E1WJL7-F1
#
_cell.length_a   1.000
_cell.length_b   1.000
_cell.length_c   1.000
_cell.angle_alpha   90.00
_cell.angle_beta   90.00
_cell.angle_gamma   90.00
#
_symmetry.space_group_name_H-M   'P 1'
#
loop_
_entity.id
_entity.type
_entity.pdbx_description
1 polymer ?
#
loop_
_entity_poly.entity_id
_entity_poly.type
_entity_poly.pdbx_seq_one_letter_code
_entity_poly.pdbx_strand_id
1 'polypeptide(L)'
;MTTSIIVYAAAIGQLYLLSYFYPKQIINRISHVLDKYPASTHPKLYPTENGEERAKKGLTRYKYITRSTLILGIILMVGALITKTEIKDSMVTLFAMLQFFPFMLLEIAELNHYKLMREENKAPKRSADLKRRNYFDYISPLKFSLAVIMFGIYITFNLYRNDFNLSFGSDGLITLVTIIGVHIYFAITVIWIMYGKKLDPHQEHKDRDRHIGGVVSTTYLVSIAVSTFLLIYGLLQHYSLDPWEPVALSIYFQLCAYIGLGTMLRTNTVENINFEVYKS
;
A
#
# COMPACT_ATOMS: atom_id res chain seq x y z
N MET A 1 -22.97 18.40 -16.10
CA MET A 1 -23.09 18.95 -14.73
C MET A 1 -23.08 17.84 -13.67
N THR A 2 -23.87 16.78 -13.82
CA THR A 2 -23.90 15.62 -12.89
C THR A 2 -22.58 14.86 -12.82
N THR A 3 -21.96 14.52 -13.96
CA THR A 3 -20.67 13.82 -14.00
C THR A 3 -19.55 14.59 -13.31
N SER A 4 -19.52 15.92 -13.50
CA SER A 4 -18.54 16.80 -12.85
C SER A 4 -18.65 16.70 -11.32
N ILE A 5 -19.86 16.74 -10.75
CA ILE A 5 -20.07 16.64 -9.29
C ILE A 5 -19.52 15.31 -8.75
N ILE A 6 -19.73 14.21 -9.48
CA ILE A 6 -19.25 12.89 -9.07
C ILE A 6 -17.72 12.81 -9.12
N VAL A 7 -17.09 13.37 -10.16
CA VAL A 7 -15.62 13.46 -10.26
C VAL A 7 -15.05 14.24 -9.08
N TYR A 8 -15.62 15.40 -8.75
CA TYR A 8 -15.20 16.18 -7.58
C TYR A 8 -15.40 15.40 -6.28
N ALA A 9 -16.53 14.73 -6.09
CA ALA A 9 -16.80 13.92 -4.90
C ALA A 9 -15.79 12.76 -4.75
N ALA A 10 -15.50 12.04 -5.83
CA ALA A 10 -14.52 10.95 -5.84
C ALA A 10 -13.11 11.46 -5.54
N ALA A 11 -12.70 12.57 -6.14
CA ALA A 11 -11.40 13.19 -5.92
C ALA A 11 -11.26 13.74 -4.48
N ILE A 12 -12.31 14.32 -3.90
CA ILE A 12 -12.34 14.74 -2.49
C ILE A 12 -12.21 13.53 -1.56
N GLY A 13 -12.91 12.43 -1.85
CA GLY A 13 -12.78 11.17 -1.10
C GLY A 13 -11.35 10.63 -1.12
N GLN A 14 -10.73 10.62 -2.31
CA GLN A 14 -9.32 10.27 -2.49
C GLN A 14 -8.39 11.18 -1.68
N LEU A 15 -8.57 12.51 -1.78
CA LEU A 15 -7.81 13.50 -1.03
C LEU A 15 -7.92 13.29 0.49
N TYR A 16 -9.13 13.11 0.99
CA TYR A 16 -9.39 12.87 2.39
C TYR A 16 -8.72 11.57 2.87
N LEU A 17 -8.91 10.46 2.17
CA LEU A 17 -8.39 9.16 2.60
C LEU A 17 -6.85 9.12 2.58
N LEU A 18 -6.25 9.49 1.46
CA LEU A 18 -4.82 9.33 1.23
C LEU A 18 -3.96 10.44 1.84
N SER A 19 -4.46 11.68 1.91
CA SER A 19 -3.66 12.82 2.38
C SER A 19 -4.00 13.28 3.79
N TYR A 20 -5.13 12.83 4.36
CA TYR A 20 -5.50 13.19 5.73
C TYR A 20 -5.71 11.96 6.63
N PHE A 21 -6.65 11.08 6.31
CA PHE A 21 -7.10 10.02 7.21
C PHE A 21 -6.00 8.99 7.53
N TYR A 22 -5.38 8.38 6.51
CA TYR A 22 -4.31 7.41 6.72
C TYR A 22 -3.02 8.01 7.28
N PRO A 23 -2.52 9.16 6.77
CA PRO A 23 -1.37 9.83 7.37
C PRO A 23 -1.58 10.13 8.85
N LYS A 24 -2.76 10.64 9.24
CA LYS A 24 -3.09 10.93 10.64
C LYS A 24 -3.03 9.68 11.52
N GLN A 25 -3.57 8.55 11.06
CA GLN A 25 -3.49 7.29 11.81
C GLN A 25 -2.05 6.81 11.99
N ILE A 26 -1.25 6.84 10.93
CA ILE A 26 0.17 6.46 10.99
C ILE A 26 0.94 7.38 11.94
N ILE A 27 0.73 8.70 11.83
CA ILE A 27 1.34 9.69 12.71
C ILE A 27 1.02 9.39 14.18
N ASN A 28 -0.26 9.19 14.50
CA ASN A 28 -0.69 8.90 15.87
C ASN A 28 -0.07 7.61 16.40
N ARG A 29 -0.01 6.58 15.55
CA ARG A 29 0.59 5.29 15.88
C ARG A 29 2.09 5.42 16.18
N ILE A 30 2.85 6.08 15.29
CA ILE A 30 4.29 6.26 15.49
C ILE A 30 4.56 7.13 16.72
N SER A 31 3.81 8.23 16.89
CA SER A 31 3.89 9.07 18.09
C SER A 31 3.66 8.26 19.36
N HIS A 32 2.60 7.44 19.41
CA HIS A 32 2.31 6.59 20.55
C HIS A 32 3.47 5.63 20.87
N VAL A 33 4.08 5.01 19.86
CA VAL A 33 5.23 4.12 20.07
C VAL A 33 6.43 4.88 20.63
N LEU A 34 6.75 6.04 20.07
CA LEU A 34 7.87 6.87 20.52
C LEU A 34 7.68 7.39 21.96
N ASP A 35 6.45 7.73 22.34
CA ASP A 35 6.14 8.28 23.66
C ASP A 35 6.11 7.18 24.74
N LYS A 36 5.59 5.99 24.40
CA LYS A 36 5.38 4.89 25.37
C LYS A 36 6.58 3.94 25.48
N TYR A 37 7.37 3.81 24.42
CA TYR A 37 8.51 2.89 24.34
C TYR A 37 9.81 3.66 24.02
N PRO A 38 10.28 4.54 24.91
CA PRO A 38 11.50 5.31 24.69
C PRO A 38 12.76 4.43 24.77
N ALA A 39 13.88 4.91 24.21
CA ALA A 39 15.14 4.16 24.17
C ALA A 39 15.70 3.82 25.56
N SER A 40 15.35 4.62 26.58
CA SER A 40 15.72 4.34 27.97
C SER A 40 15.15 3.04 28.52
N THR A 41 14.01 2.58 28.00
CA THR A 41 13.33 1.35 28.43
C THR A 41 13.35 0.26 27.37
N HIS A 42 13.34 0.63 26.09
CA HIS A 42 13.29 -0.28 24.94
C HIS A 42 14.44 0.00 23.96
N PRO A 43 15.71 -0.13 24.39
CA PRO A 43 16.85 0.28 23.58
C PRO A 43 16.98 -0.51 22.27
N LYS A 44 16.59 -1.79 22.24
CA LYS A 44 16.67 -2.64 21.03
C LYS A 44 15.71 -2.19 19.92
N LEU A 45 14.74 -1.32 20.21
CA LEU A 45 13.87 -0.69 19.21
C LEU A 45 14.61 0.41 18.42
N TYR A 46 15.73 0.92 18.94
CA TYR A 46 16.46 2.06 18.40
C TYR A 46 17.92 1.68 18.14
N PRO A 47 18.26 1.17 16.94
CA PRO A 47 19.51 0.44 16.72
C PRO A 47 20.77 1.29 16.59
N THR A 48 20.70 2.56 17.01
CA THR A 48 21.80 3.52 16.98
C THR A 48 21.68 4.42 18.19
N GLU A 49 22.79 4.98 18.68
CA GLU A 49 22.79 5.89 19.84
C GLU A 49 21.77 7.04 19.72
N ASN A 50 21.62 7.60 18.51
CA ASN A 50 20.66 8.67 18.22
C ASN A 50 19.38 8.15 17.52
N GLY A 51 19.03 6.88 17.73
CA GLY A 51 17.95 6.19 17.00
C GLY A 51 16.57 6.79 17.28
N GLU A 52 16.27 7.09 18.54
CA GLU A 52 15.00 7.71 18.93
C GLU A 52 14.86 9.13 18.36
N GLU A 53 15.94 9.92 18.41
CA GLU A 53 15.97 11.28 17.84
C GLU A 53 15.78 11.24 16.31
N ARG A 54 16.44 10.30 15.63
CA ARG A 54 16.26 10.06 14.19
C ARG A 54 14.82 9.70 13.86
N ALA A 55 14.18 8.85 14.66
CA ALA A 55 12.77 8.48 14.48
C ALA A 55 11.83 9.69 14.66
N LYS A 56 12.05 10.53 15.68
CA LYS A 56 11.30 11.79 15.90
C LYS A 56 11.47 12.76 14.72
N LYS A 57 12.69 12.94 14.22
CA LYS A 57 12.98 13.75 13.01
C LYS A 57 12.31 13.18 11.77
N GLY A 58 12.35 11.86 11.58
CA GLY A 58 11.67 11.16 10.50
C GLY A 58 10.15 11.37 10.52
N LEU A 59 9.52 11.19 11.68
CA LEU A 59 8.10 11.47 11.88
C LEU A 59 7.76 12.93 11.55
N THR A 60 8.61 13.87 11.95
CA THR A 60 8.42 15.29 11.66
C THR A 60 8.47 15.57 10.15
N ARG A 61 9.42 14.98 9.42
CA ARG A 61 9.48 15.07 7.95
C ARG A 61 8.23 14.47 7.31
N TYR A 62 7.80 13.29 7.76
CA TYR A 62 6.58 12.65 7.28
C TYR A 62 5.34 13.54 7.48
N LYS A 63 5.20 14.20 8.64
CA LYS A 63 4.14 15.19 8.90
C LYS A 63 4.18 16.35 7.90
N TYR A 64 5.36 16.89 7.60
CA TYR A 64 5.48 17.99 6.65
C TYR A 64 5.10 17.56 5.24
N ILE A 65 5.66 16.45 4.73
CA ILE A 65 5.38 15.98 3.38
C ILE A 65 3.88 15.69 3.20
N THR A 66 3.26 14.96 4.14
CA THR A 66 1.83 14.63 4.06
C THR A 66 0.92 15.87 4.13
N ARG A 67 1.25 16.84 4.99
CA ARG A 67 0.52 18.13 5.04
C ARG A 67 0.70 18.93 3.76
N SER A 68 1.90 18.99 3.20
CA SER A 68 2.17 19.67 1.93
C SER A 68 1.37 19.03 0.79
N THR A 69 1.32 17.70 0.71
CA THR A 69 0.50 17.01 -0.28
C THR A 69 -0.99 17.30 -0.12
N LEU A 70 -1.51 17.35 1.12
CA LEU A 70 -2.90 17.71 1.40
C LEU A 70 -3.21 19.15 0.93
N ILE A 71 -2.37 20.12 1.30
CA ILE A 71 -2.54 21.53 0.93
C ILE A 71 -2.50 21.68 -0.59
N LEU A 72 -1.53 21.05 -1.26
CA LEU A 72 -1.44 21.07 -2.72
C LEU A 72 -2.70 20.48 -3.36
N GLY A 73 -3.21 19.37 -2.84
CA GLY A 73 -4.47 18.78 -3.32
C GLY A 73 -5.65 19.73 -3.20
N ILE A 74 -5.80 20.42 -2.06
CA ILE A 74 -6.85 21.42 -1.87
C ILE A 74 -6.70 22.57 -2.89
N ILE A 75 -5.47 23.10 -3.08
CA ILE A 75 -5.19 24.17 -4.04
C ILE A 75 -5.56 23.74 -5.46
N LEU A 76 -5.15 22.54 -5.88
CA LEU A 76 -5.45 22.01 -7.21
C LEU A 76 -6.96 21.83 -7.42
N MET A 77 -7.68 21.30 -6.42
CA MET A 77 -9.13 21.10 -6.49
C MET A 77 -9.91 22.41 -6.55
N VAL A 78 -9.56 23.38 -5.69
CA VAL A 78 -10.18 24.71 -5.68
C VAL A 78 -9.84 25.47 -6.96
N GLY A 79 -8.59 25.39 -7.42
CA GLY A 79 -8.15 25.99 -8.67
C GLY A 79 -8.94 25.46 -9.85
N ALA A 80 -9.05 24.14 -10.00
CA ALA A 80 -9.85 23.51 -11.05
C ALA A 80 -11.32 23.93 -11.02
N LEU A 81 -11.90 24.10 -9.83
CA LEU A 81 -13.27 24.57 -9.67
C LEU A 81 -13.45 26.01 -10.16
N ILE A 82 -12.54 26.91 -9.78
CA ILE A 82 -12.57 28.34 -10.15
C ILE A 82 -12.36 28.51 -11.66
N THR A 83 -11.38 27.82 -12.23
CA THR A 83 -11.05 27.90 -13.67
C THR A 83 -11.98 27.06 -14.53
N LYS A 84 -12.88 26.28 -13.92
CA LYS A 84 -13.72 25.27 -14.60
C LYS A 84 -12.91 24.27 -15.40
N THR A 85 -11.69 23.97 -14.95
CA THR A 85 -10.83 22.97 -15.57
C THR A 85 -11.40 21.58 -15.29
N GLU A 86 -11.52 20.77 -16.33
CA GLU A 86 -11.93 19.38 -16.21
C GLU A 86 -10.80 18.54 -15.59
N ILE A 87 -11.14 17.75 -14.56
CA ILE A 87 -10.20 16.84 -13.91
C ILE A 87 -10.07 15.60 -14.79
N LYS A 88 -8.89 15.42 -15.38
CA LYS A 88 -8.56 14.26 -16.23
C LYS A 88 -8.02 13.09 -15.41
N ASP A 89 -8.14 11.90 -15.99
CA ASP A 89 -7.58 10.62 -15.53
C ASP A 89 -6.07 10.71 -15.17
N SER A 90 -5.30 11.37 -16.02
CA SER A 90 -3.87 11.64 -15.85
C SER A 90 -3.58 12.53 -14.63
N MET A 91 -4.43 13.53 -14.37
CA MET A 91 -4.29 14.40 -13.19
C MET A 91 -4.57 13.61 -11.90
N VAL A 92 -5.63 12.78 -11.90
CA VAL A 92 -5.97 11.89 -10.78
C VAL A 92 -4.82 10.93 -10.48
N THR A 93 -4.25 10.32 -11.52
CA THR A 93 -3.14 9.37 -11.42
C THR A 93 -1.88 10.03 -10.88
N LEU A 94 -1.46 11.15 -11.48
CA LEU A 94 -0.27 11.88 -11.04
C LEU A 94 -0.40 12.34 -9.59
N PHE A 95 -1.59 12.84 -9.22
CA PHE A 95 -1.84 13.25 -7.86
C PHE A 95 -1.85 12.05 -6.90
N ALA A 96 -2.44 10.93 -7.28
CA ALA A 96 -2.39 9.70 -6.48
C ALA A 96 -0.94 9.23 -6.24
N MET A 97 -0.07 9.28 -7.25
CA MET A 97 1.36 8.95 -7.08
C MET A 97 2.02 9.86 -6.03
N LEU A 98 1.75 11.16 -6.09
CA LEU A 98 2.24 12.11 -5.08
C LEU A 98 1.67 11.84 -3.69
N GLN A 99 0.42 11.37 -3.60
CA GLN A 99 -0.22 10.98 -2.35
C GLN A 99 0.34 9.68 -1.78
N PHE A 100 0.72 8.71 -2.62
CA PHE A 100 1.36 7.47 -2.19
C PHE A 100 2.84 7.64 -1.80
N PHE A 101 3.49 8.68 -2.32
CA PHE A 101 4.91 8.95 -2.10
C PHE A 101 5.36 8.98 -0.63
N PRO A 102 4.66 9.66 0.31
CA PRO A 102 5.04 9.64 1.72
C PRO A 102 5.04 8.23 2.32
N PHE A 103 4.12 7.36 1.91
CA PHE A 103 4.05 5.98 2.38
C PHE A 103 5.20 5.14 1.82
N MET A 104 5.59 5.35 0.57
CA MET A 104 6.77 4.70 -0.01
C MET A 104 8.05 5.12 0.73
N LEU A 105 8.21 6.41 1.06
CA LEU A 105 9.34 6.88 1.84
C LEU A 105 9.37 6.25 3.25
N LEU A 106 8.20 6.06 3.87
CA LEU A 106 8.08 5.41 5.16
C LEU A 106 8.51 3.94 5.09
N GLU A 107 8.05 3.20 4.08
CA GLU A 107 8.43 1.80 3.85
C GLU A 107 9.95 1.67 3.63
N ILE A 108 10.55 2.54 2.81
CA ILE A 108 12.01 2.55 2.59
C ILE A 108 12.75 2.84 3.90
N ALA A 109 12.25 3.78 4.71
CA ALA A 109 12.84 4.08 6.01
C ALA A 109 12.73 2.89 6.97
N GLU A 110 11.61 2.17 6.97
CA GLU A 110 11.38 0.96 7.76
C GLU A 110 12.33 -0.17 7.35
N LEU A 111 12.50 -0.45 6.06
CA LEU A 111 13.46 -1.45 5.58
C LEU A 111 14.90 -1.15 5.98
N ASN A 112 15.30 0.13 5.90
CA ASN A 112 16.62 0.59 6.35
C ASN A 112 16.76 0.43 7.87
N HIS A 113 15.71 0.73 8.63
CA HIS A 113 15.70 0.56 10.07
C HIS A 113 15.83 -0.92 10.48
N TYR A 114 15.12 -1.83 9.83
CA TYR A 114 15.29 -3.27 10.02
C TYR A 114 16.69 -3.76 9.67
N LYS A 115 17.33 -3.16 8.65
CA LYS A 115 18.72 -3.47 8.33
C LYS A 115 19.65 -3.12 9.49
N LEU A 116 19.50 -1.93 10.08
CA LEU A 116 20.30 -1.50 11.23
C LEU A 116 20.09 -2.40 12.45
N MET A 117 18.84 -2.78 12.77
CA MET A 117 18.58 -3.71 13.88
C MET A 117 19.30 -5.04 13.71
N ARG A 118 19.36 -5.57 12.47
CA ARG A 118 20.08 -6.81 12.20
C ARG A 118 21.60 -6.68 12.33
N GLU A 119 22.14 -5.52 12.00
CA GLU A 119 23.58 -5.23 12.14
C GLU A 119 23.99 -5.12 13.60
N GLU A 120 23.13 -4.55 14.45
CA GLU A 120 23.39 -4.42 15.88
C GLU A 120 23.14 -5.71 16.66
N ASN A 121 22.29 -6.61 16.16
CA ASN A 121 21.94 -7.83 16.87
C ASN A 121 23.14 -8.81 16.99
N LYS A 122 23.75 -8.84 18.18
CA LYS A 122 24.87 -9.73 18.56
C LYS A 122 24.42 -11.06 19.18
N ALA A 123 23.14 -11.42 19.11
CA ALA A 123 22.63 -12.62 19.76
C ALA A 123 23.36 -13.90 19.27
N PRO A 124 23.93 -14.72 20.18
CA PRO A 124 24.75 -15.88 19.81
C PRO A 124 23.92 -17.05 19.29
N LYS A 125 22.62 -17.12 19.63
CA LYS A 125 21.71 -18.17 19.18
C LYS A 125 20.56 -17.57 18.37
N ARG A 126 20.38 -18.05 17.15
CA ARG A 126 19.17 -17.80 16.35
C ARG A 126 18.11 -18.80 16.78
N SER A 127 17.12 -18.35 17.56
CA SER A 127 15.91 -19.14 17.80
C SER A 127 15.02 -19.06 16.56
N ALA A 128 14.78 -20.19 15.92
CA ALA A 128 13.80 -20.30 14.86
C ALA A 128 12.72 -21.28 15.33
N ASP A 129 11.52 -20.77 15.58
CA ASP A 129 10.34 -21.62 15.64
C ASP A 129 10.11 -22.26 14.26
N LEU A 130 10.16 -23.59 14.21
CA LEU A 130 10.08 -24.40 13.00
C LEU A 130 8.62 -24.72 12.64
N LYS A 131 7.75 -23.71 12.67
CA LYS A 131 6.40 -23.87 12.11
C LYS A 131 6.46 -23.72 10.60
N ARG A 132 6.07 -24.77 9.87
CA ARG A 132 5.89 -24.70 8.42
C ARG A 132 4.80 -23.67 8.12
N ARG A 133 5.08 -22.78 7.18
CA ARG A 133 4.15 -21.73 6.73
C ARG A 133 3.74 -22.03 5.29
N ASN A 134 2.46 -22.32 5.10
CA ASN A 134 1.86 -22.51 3.79
C ASN A 134 0.98 -21.31 3.45
N TYR A 135 0.83 -21.04 2.17
CA TYR A 135 0.06 -19.89 1.70
C TYR A 135 -1.41 -19.96 2.14
N PHE A 136 -1.99 -21.17 2.10
CA PHE A 136 -3.38 -21.41 2.49
C PHE A 136 -3.62 -21.45 4.01
N ASP A 137 -2.57 -21.30 4.81
CA ASP A 137 -2.73 -21.06 6.25
C ASP A 137 -3.25 -19.62 6.50
N TYR A 138 -3.03 -18.70 5.55
CA TYR A 138 -3.39 -17.29 5.68
C TYR A 138 -4.63 -16.90 4.86
N ILE A 139 -4.89 -17.57 3.74
CA ILE A 139 -6.08 -17.33 2.91
C ILE A 139 -6.73 -18.63 2.46
N SER A 140 -8.05 -18.64 2.33
CA SER A 140 -8.74 -19.85 1.86
C SER A 140 -8.47 -20.09 0.37
N PRO A 141 -8.41 -21.36 -0.09
CA PRO A 141 -8.29 -21.69 -1.50
C PRO A 141 -9.35 -21.02 -2.37
N LEU A 142 -10.59 -20.89 -1.86
CA LEU A 142 -11.68 -20.20 -2.56
C LEU A 142 -11.35 -18.72 -2.88
N LYS A 143 -10.76 -17.98 -1.92
CA LYS A 143 -10.36 -16.58 -2.12
C LYS A 143 -9.24 -16.46 -3.15
N PHE A 144 -8.29 -17.39 -3.11
CA PHE A 144 -7.24 -17.48 -4.12
C PHE A 144 -7.81 -17.75 -5.51
N SER A 145 -8.72 -18.72 -5.64
CA SER A 145 -9.40 -19.03 -6.90
C SER A 145 -10.15 -17.82 -7.46
N LEU A 146 -10.79 -17.02 -6.61
CA LEU A 146 -11.44 -15.78 -7.04
C LEU A 146 -10.45 -14.79 -7.66
N ALA A 147 -9.26 -14.61 -7.08
CA ALA A 147 -8.22 -13.75 -7.66
C ALA A 147 -7.76 -14.25 -9.04
N VAL A 148 -7.54 -15.56 -9.18
CA VAL A 148 -7.17 -16.18 -10.46
C VAL A 148 -8.28 -16.01 -11.50
N ILE A 149 -9.54 -16.21 -11.12
CA ILE A 149 -10.70 -16.02 -12.02
C ILE A 149 -10.78 -14.58 -12.48
N MET A 150 -10.68 -13.60 -11.57
CA MET A 150 -10.74 -12.18 -11.93
C MET A 150 -9.59 -11.77 -12.85
N PHE A 151 -8.40 -12.31 -12.62
CA PHE A 151 -7.26 -12.12 -13.52
C PHE A 151 -7.51 -12.70 -14.91
N GLY A 152 -8.04 -13.93 -14.99
CA GLY A 152 -8.42 -14.58 -16.25
C GLY A 152 -9.49 -13.80 -17.02
N ILE A 153 -10.55 -13.35 -16.34
CA ILE A 153 -11.62 -12.53 -16.94
C ILE A 153 -11.04 -11.28 -17.58
N TYR A 154 -10.15 -10.57 -16.87
CA TYR A 154 -9.51 -9.38 -17.42
C TYR A 154 -8.66 -9.71 -18.67
N ILE A 155 -7.85 -10.77 -18.63
CA ILE A 155 -7.03 -11.17 -19.79
C ILE A 155 -7.92 -11.46 -20.99
N THR A 156 -8.97 -12.27 -20.81
CA THR A 156 -9.90 -12.62 -21.90
C THR A 156 -10.57 -11.37 -22.47
N PHE A 157 -11.04 -10.46 -21.61
CA PHE A 157 -11.64 -9.21 -22.05
C PHE A 157 -10.64 -8.31 -22.79
N ASN A 158 -9.40 -8.21 -22.31
CA ASN A 158 -8.35 -7.41 -22.95
C ASN A 158 -7.99 -7.98 -24.33
N LEU A 159 -7.93 -9.30 -24.49
CA LEU A 159 -7.74 -9.93 -25.79
C LEU A 159 -8.92 -9.67 -26.73
N TYR A 160 -10.15 -9.87 -26.24
CA TYR A 160 -11.36 -9.65 -27.01
C TYR A 160 -11.48 -8.22 -27.54
N ARG A 161 -11.31 -7.20 -26.68
CA ARG A 161 -11.46 -5.79 -27.07
C ARG A 161 -10.38 -5.29 -28.04
N ASN A 162 -9.27 -6.03 -28.17
CA ASN A 162 -8.18 -5.71 -29.10
C ASN A 162 -8.18 -6.69 -30.30
N ASP A 163 -9.29 -7.37 -30.57
CA ASP A 163 -9.45 -8.32 -31.68
C ASP A 163 -8.35 -9.40 -31.73
N PHE A 164 -7.86 -9.81 -30.54
CA PHE A 164 -6.74 -10.74 -30.38
C PHE A 164 -5.43 -10.29 -31.08
N ASN A 165 -5.32 -8.99 -31.39
CA ASN A 165 -4.18 -8.40 -32.06
C ASN A 165 -3.40 -7.48 -31.09
N LEU A 166 -2.37 -8.05 -30.46
CA LEU A 166 -1.49 -7.34 -29.53
C LEU A 166 -0.19 -6.91 -30.21
N SER A 167 -0.25 -5.80 -30.95
CA SER A 167 0.94 -5.22 -31.57
C SER A 167 1.87 -4.57 -30.54
N PHE A 168 3.17 -4.51 -30.86
CA PHE A 168 4.15 -3.87 -30.00
C PHE A 168 3.82 -2.40 -29.78
N GLY A 169 3.74 -1.98 -28.51
CA GLY A 169 3.37 -0.61 -28.13
C GLY A 169 1.87 -0.33 -28.09
N SER A 170 1.00 -1.30 -28.40
CA SER A 170 -0.45 -1.14 -28.23
C SER A 170 -0.84 -1.07 -26.74
N ASP A 171 -1.91 -0.33 -26.44
CA ASP A 171 -2.46 -0.24 -25.09
C ASP A 171 -2.86 -1.62 -24.54
N GLY A 172 -3.39 -2.51 -25.40
CA GLY A 172 -3.67 -3.90 -25.07
C GLY A 172 -2.43 -4.62 -24.54
N LEU A 173 -1.32 -4.58 -25.29
CA LEU A 173 -0.08 -5.24 -24.89
C LEU A 173 0.54 -4.61 -23.64
N ILE A 174 0.57 -3.27 -23.57
CA ILE A 174 1.13 -2.54 -22.43
C ILE A 174 0.39 -2.91 -21.14
N THR A 175 -0.94 -2.86 -21.17
CA THR A 175 -1.76 -3.19 -19.99
C THR A 175 -1.67 -4.68 -19.62
N LEU A 176 -1.55 -5.59 -20.60
CA LEU A 176 -1.35 -7.02 -20.36
C LEU A 176 0.01 -7.31 -19.69
N VAL A 177 1.11 -6.78 -20.24
CA VAL A 177 2.44 -6.94 -19.66
C VAL A 177 2.50 -6.33 -18.26
N THR A 178 1.89 -5.16 -18.08
CA THR A 178 1.82 -4.47 -16.78
C THR A 178 1.11 -5.32 -15.74
N ILE A 179 -0.07 -5.87 -16.05
CA ILE A 179 -0.81 -6.67 -15.07
C ILE A 179 -0.09 -7.97 -14.72
N ILE A 180 0.58 -8.62 -15.69
CA ILE A 180 1.39 -9.81 -15.45
C ILE A 180 2.55 -9.45 -14.51
N GLY A 181 3.25 -8.36 -14.79
CA GLY A 181 4.35 -7.86 -13.95
C GLY A 181 3.90 -7.57 -12.51
N VAL A 182 2.74 -6.94 -12.33
CA VAL A 182 2.16 -6.66 -11.01
C VAL A 182 1.85 -7.95 -10.24
N HIS A 183 1.28 -8.97 -10.90
CA HIS A 183 0.98 -10.26 -10.24
C HIS A 183 2.26 -11.04 -9.90
N ILE A 184 3.29 -10.98 -10.75
CA ILE A 184 4.62 -11.55 -10.44
C ILE A 184 5.21 -10.83 -9.23
N TYR A 185 5.15 -9.50 -9.19
CA TYR A 185 5.61 -8.71 -8.05
C TYR A 185 4.90 -9.12 -6.76
N PHE A 186 3.57 -9.30 -6.80
CA PHE A 186 2.78 -9.81 -5.68
C PHE A 186 3.22 -11.21 -5.22
N ALA A 187 3.44 -12.14 -6.15
CA ALA A 187 3.94 -13.47 -5.82
C ALA A 187 5.32 -13.42 -5.16
N ILE A 188 6.24 -12.62 -5.71
CA ILE A 188 7.59 -12.43 -5.15
C ILE A 188 7.51 -11.84 -3.74
N THR A 189 6.71 -10.81 -3.52
CA THR A 189 6.54 -10.19 -2.19
C THR A 189 6.02 -11.18 -1.16
N VAL A 190 5.02 -12.00 -1.52
CA VAL A 190 4.48 -13.05 -0.65
C VAL A 190 5.54 -14.11 -0.33
N ILE A 191 6.25 -14.61 -1.35
CA ILE A 191 7.33 -15.60 -1.17
C ILE A 191 8.42 -15.02 -0.27
N TRP A 192 8.80 -13.77 -0.49
CA TRP A 192 9.83 -13.09 0.28
C TRP A 192 9.44 -12.90 1.75
N ILE A 193 8.21 -12.47 2.06
CA ILE A 193 7.79 -12.29 3.45
C ILE A 193 7.58 -13.62 4.19
N MET A 194 7.05 -14.63 3.49
CA MET A 194 6.82 -15.95 4.06
C MET A 194 8.14 -16.70 4.28
N TYR A 195 8.98 -16.84 3.26
CA TYR A 195 10.16 -17.71 3.33
C TYR A 195 11.46 -16.97 3.58
N GLY A 196 11.46 -15.65 3.46
CA GLY A 196 12.63 -14.82 3.69
C GLY A 196 13.07 -14.75 5.15
N LYS A 197 14.23 -14.13 5.33
CA LYS A 197 14.80 -13.84 6.65
C LYS A 197 13.86 -12.87 7.39
N LYS A 198 13.75 -13.07 8.69
CA LYS A 198 13.03 -12.16 9.58
C LYS A 198 13.65 -10.75 9.47
N LEU A 199 12.83 -9.75 9.18
CA LEU A 199 13.30 -8.38 8.97
C LEU A 199 13.78 -7.79 10.30
N ASP A 200 12.92 -7.82 11.31
CA ASP A 200 13.23 -7.46 12.68
C ASP A 200 13.80 -8.66 13.45
N PRO A 201 15.06 -8.64 13.93
CA PRO A 201 15.63 -9.76 14.66
C PRO A 201 14.93 -10.06 16.00
N HIS A 202 14.33 -9.07 16.66
CA HIS A 202 13.74 -9.15 17.99
C HIS A 202 12.24 -9.51 17.98
N GLN A 203 11.51 -9.18 16.91
CA GLN A 203 10.05 -9.38 16.77
C GLN A 203 9.56 -10.77 17.23
N GLU A 204 8.47 -10.86 18.00
CA GLU A 204 7.96 -12.17 18.41
C GLU A 204 7.42 -13.00 17.22
N HIS A 205 7.49 -14.35 17.33
CA HIS A 205 6.97 -15.24 16.29
C HIS A 205 5.49 -15.00 15.95
N LYS A 206 4.66 -14.76 16.97
CA LYS A 206 3.23 -14.45 16.80
C LYS A 206 3.01 -13.14 16.02
N ASP A 207 3.84 -12.13 16.28
CA ASP A 207 3.77 -10.84 15.57
C ASP A 207 4.21 -10.98 14.12
N ARG A 208 5.26 -11.77 13.88
CA ARG A 208 5.68 -12.11 12.51
C ARG A 208 4.58 -12.84 11.74
N ASP A 209 3.95 -13.84 12.35
CA ASP A 209 2.89 -14.63 11.72
C ASP A 209 1.68 -13.76 11.35
N ARG A 210 1.29 -12.86 12.25
CA ARG A 210 0.22 -11.87 12.02
C ARG A 210 0.58 -10.90 10.89
N HIS A 211 1.82 -10.40 10.87
CA HIS A 211 2.31 -9.53 9.81
C HIS A 211 2.26 -10.23 8.44
N ILE A 212 2.73 -11.48 8.37
CA ILE A 212 2.65 -12.30 7.15
C ILE A 212 1.20 -12.45 6.70
N GLY A 213 0.29 -12.80 7.62
CA GLY A 213 -1.13 -12.91 7.32
C GLY A 213 -1.73 -11.61 6.78
N GLY A 214 -1.33 -10.47 7.33
CA GLY A 214 -1.69 -9.14 6.84
C GLY A 214 -1.19 -8.86 5.42
N VAL A 215 0.07 -9.16 5.14
CA VAL A 215 0.66 -8.97 3.80
C VAL A 215 -0.02 -9.89 2.77
N VAL A 216 -0.12 -11.19 3.05
CA VAL A 216 -0.78 -12.16 2.16
C VAL A 216 -2.23 -11.73 1.89
N SER A 217 -2.96 -11.34 2.94
CA SER A 217 -4.34 -10.88 2.83
C SER A 217 -4.49 -9.62 1.97
N THR A 218 -3.58 -8.68 2.15
CA THR A 218 -3.57 -7.43 1.40
C THR A 218 -3.25 -7.69 -0.06
N THR A 219 -2.21 -8.48 -0.34
CA THR A 219 -1.76 -8.76 -1.69
C THR A 219 -2.82 -9.46 -2.55
N TYR A 220 -3.57 -10.44 -2.01
CA TYR A 220 -4.64 -11.07 -2.80
C TYR A 220 -5.81 -10.11 -3.06
N LEU A 221 -6.19 -9.27 -2.08
CA LEU A 221 -7.27 -8.30 -2.24
C LEU A 221 -6.90 -7.23 -3.27
N VAL A 222 -5.66 -6.75 -3.26
CA VAL A 222 -5.17 -5.79 -4.25
C VAL A 222 -5.06 -6.44 -5.63
N SER A 223 -4.70 -7.72 -5.73
CA SER A 223 -4.75 -8.49 -6.99
C SER A 223 -6.15 -8.52 -7.60
N ILE A 224 -7.19 -8.81 -6.80
CA ILE A 224 -8.58 -8.72 -7.25
C ILE A 224 -8.92 -7.29 -7.66
N ALA A 225 -8.54 -6.30 -6.85
CA ALA A 225 -8.86 -4.90 -7.11
C ALA A 225 -8.25 -4.38 -8.42
N VAL A 226 -6.98 -4.71 -8.72
CA VAL A 226 -6.32 -4.26 -9.96
C VAL A 226 -6.93 -4.91 -11.19
N SER A 227 -7.23 -6.21 -11.16
CA SER A 227 -7.91 -6.90 -12.27
C SER A 227 -9.31 -6.34 -12.51
N THR A 228 -10.06 -6.09 -11.43
CA THR A 228 -11.41 -5.51 -11.51
C THR A 228 -11.36 -4.09 -12.05
N PHE A 229 -10.43 -3.27 -11.56
CA PHE A 229 -10.25 -1.90 -12.03
C PHE A 229 -9.90 -1.86 -13.51
N LEU A 230 -8.93 -2.65 -13.97
CA LEU A 230 -8.54 -2.67 -15.37
C LEU A 230 -9.66 -3.17 -16.29
N LEU A 231 -10.49 -4.12 -15.82
CA LEU A 231 -11.71 -4.53 -16.51
C LEU A 231 -12.70 -3.36 -16.65
N ILE A 232 -13.02 -2.68 -15.54
CA ILE A 232 -13.92 -1.52 -15.54
C ILE A 232 -13.37 -0.41 -16.44
N TYR A 233 -12.09 -0.08 -16.30
CA TYR A 233 -11.44 0.97 -17.09
C TYR A 233 -11.49 0.65 -18.59
N GLY A 234 -11.16 -0.58 -18.97
CA GLY A 234 -11.27 -1.01 -20.37
C GLY A 234 -12.71 -1.03 -20.89
N LEU A 235 -13.71 -1.30 -20.05
CA LEU A 235 -15.13 -1.17 -20.42
C LEU A 235 -15.53 0.29 -20.65
N LEU A 236 -15.05 1.21 -19.80
CA LEU A 236 -15.30 2.65 -20.00
C LEU A 236 -14.75 3.10 -21.36
N GLN A 237 -13.52 2.70 -21.69
CA GLN A 237 -12.92 3.01 -22.99
C GLN A 237 -13.68 2.36 -24.15
N HIS A 238 -14.04 1.09 -24.02
CA HIS A 238 -14.74 0.34 -25.07
C HIS A 238 -16.11 0.95 -25.42
N TYR A 239 -16.82 1.49 -24.42
CA TYR A 239 -18.12 2.13 -24.60
C TYR A 239 -18.05 3.67 -24.70
N SER A 240 -16.86 4.25 -24.85
CA SER A 240 -16.65 5.71 -24.95
C SER A 240 -17.25 6.50 -23.79
N LEU A 241 -17.07 5.99 -22.57
CA LEU A 241 -17.50 6.58 -21.30
C LEU A 241 -16.35 7.34 -20.61
N ASP A 242 -15.49 7.99 -21.38
CA ASP A 242 -14.26 8.69 -20.94
C ASP A 242 -14.48 9.64 -19.74
N PRO A 243 -15.60 10.39 -19.64
CA PRO A 243 -15.85 11.27 -18.48
C PRO A 243 -15.89 10.56 -17.12
N TRP A 244 -16.01 9.24 -17.08
CA TRP A 244 -16.03 8.42 -15.86
C TRP A 244 -14.67 7.82 -15.48
N GLU A 245 -13.67 7.89 -16.37
CA GLU A 245 -12.33 7.38 -16.09
C GLU A 245 -11.70 8.00 -14.83
N PRO A 246 -11.78 9.34 -14.59
CA PRO A 246 -11.24 9.94 -13.37
C PRO A 246 -11.93 9.40 -12.10
N VAL A 247 -13.23 9.12 -12.19
CA VAL A 247 -14.00 8.53 -11.07
C VAL A 247 -13.51 7.12 -10.76
N ALA A 248 -13.38 6.29 -11.80
CA ALA A 248 -12.91 4.91 -11.65
C ALA A 248 -11.49 4.87 -11.04
N LEU A 249 -10.59 5.73 -11.51
CA LEU A 249 -9.24 5.86 -10.95
C LEU A 249 -9.25 6.32 -9.50
N SER A 250 -10.04 7.35 -9.17
CA SER A 250 -10.14 7.83 -7.79
C SER A 250 -10.67 6.77 -6.84
N ILE A 251 -11.68 6.01 -7.25
CA ILE A 251 -12.21 4.89 -6.47
C ILE A 251 -11.16 3.79 -6.34
N TYR A 252 -10.46 3.45 -7.42
CA TYR A 252 -9.40 2.45 -7.40
C TYR A 252 -8.28 2.80 -6.42
N PHE A 253 -7.77 4.04 -6.43
CA PHE A 253 -6.74 4.45 -5.48
C PHE A 253 -7.23 4.48 -4.03
N GLN A 254 -8.49 4.85 -3.80
CA GLN A 254 -9.12 4.73 -2.47
C GLN A 254 -9.23 3.29 -2.00
N LEU A 255 -9.60 2.36 -2.89
CA LEU A 255 -9.64 0.93 -2.59
C LEU A 255 -8.24 0.38 -2.29
N CYS A 256 -7.22 0.76 -3.07
CA CYS A 256 -5.83 0.41 -2.81
C CYS A 256 -5.35 0.92 -1.44
N ALA A 257 -5.70 2.16 -1.07
CA ALA A 257 -5.41 2.70 0.25
C ALA A 257 -6.12 1.93 1.36
N TYR A 258 -7.41 1.64 1.16
CA TYR A 258 -8.25 0.98 2.14
C TYR A 258 -7.85 -0.46 2.42
N ILE A 259 -7.57 -1.20 1.35
CA ILE A 259 -7.10 -2.58 1.40
C ILE A 259 -5.66 -2.60 1.88
N GLY A 260 -4.78 -1.81 1.27
CA GLY A 260 -3.35 -1.72 1.59
C GLY A 260 -3.07 -1.24 3.00
N LEU A 261 -3.14 0.08 3.17
CA LEU A 261 -2.82 0.75 4.42
C LEU A 261 -3.81 0.36 5.52
N GLY A 262 -5.10 0.32 5.19
CA GLY A 262 -6.14 -0.01 6.17
C GLY A 262 -6.00 -1.42 6.76
N THR A 263 -5.72 -2.44 5.95
CA THR A 263 -5.54 -3.81 6.47
C THR A 263 -4.29 -3.92 7.31
N MET A 264 -3.17 -3.29 6.89
CA MET A 264 -1.94 -3.32 7.67
C MET A 264 -2.07 -2.60 9.02
N LEU A 265 -2.79 -1.47 9.06
CA LEU A 265 -3.08 -0.75 10.31
C LEU A 265 -3.99 -1.55 11.25
N ARG A 266 -5.00 -2.26 10.73
CA ARG A 266 -5.91 -3.10 11.54
C ARG A 266 -5.27 -4.40 12.01
N THR A 267 -4.43 -5.01 11.16
CA THR A 267 -3.82 -6.32 11.46
C THR A 267 -2.70 -6.18 12.47
N ASN A 268 -1.91 -5.10 12.38
CA ASN A 268 -0.77 -4.85 13.26
C ASN A 268 -1.06 -3.70 14.22
N THR A 269 -2.13 -3.76 15.03
CA THR A 269 -2.36 -2.71 16.02
C THR A 269 -1.25 -2.71 17.08
N VAL A 270 -0.96 -1.54 17.67
CA VAL A 270 0.16 -1.38 18.62
C VAL A 270 -0.05 -2.25 19.85
N GLU A 271 -1.29 -2.38 20.31
CA GLU A 271 -1.69 -3.13 21.50
C GLU A 271 -1.42 -4.64 21.35
N ASN A 272 -1.39 -5.12 20.10
CA ASN A 272 -1.16 -6.52 19.80
C ASN A 272 0.31 -6.85 19.56
N ILE A 273 1.22 -5.86 19.55
CA ILE A 273 2.66 -6.07 19.37
C ILE A 273 3.31 -6.25 20.73
N ASN A 274 4.12 -7.29 20.87
CA ASN A 274 4.88 -7.52 22.10
C ASN A 274 6.15 -6.65 22.10
N PHE A 275 6.09 -5.51 22.78
CA PHE A 275 7.26 -4.63 22.90
C PHE A 275 8.28 -5.09 23.94
N GLU A 276 7.96 -6.07 24.79
CA GLU A 276 8.88 -6.55 25.84
C GLU A 276 10.17 -7.15 25.25
N VAL A 277 10.11 -7.69 24.03
CA VAL A 277 11.27 -8.24 23.31
C VAL A 277 12.34 -7.18 23.01
N TYR A 278 12.01 -5.89 23.10
CA TYR A 278 12.93 -4.78 22.86
C TYR A 278 13.57 -4.21 24.11
N LYS A 279 13.18 -4.68 25.30
CA LYS A 279 13.87 -4.31 26.56
C LYS A 279 15.24 -4.96 26.60
N SER A 280 16.20 -4.33 27.29
CA SER A 280 17.54 -4.91 27.51
C SER A 280 17.50 -6.15 28.38
#